data_AF-A0AAE3K7U7-F1
#
_entry.id   AF-A0AAE3K7U7-F1
#
_cell.length_a   1.000
_cell.length_b   1.000
_cell.length_c   1.000
_cell.angle_alpha   90.00
_cell.angle_beta   90.00
_cell.angle_gamma   90.00
#
_symmetry.space_group_name_H-M   'P 1'
#
loop_
_entity.id
_entity.type
_entity.pdbx_description
1 polymer ?
#
loop_
_entity_poly.entity_id
_entity_poly.type
_entity_poly.pdbx_seq_one_letter_code
_entity_poly.pdbx_strand_id
1 'polypeptide(L)'
;MRNRSSDTTDRTVNRRQFLAGAGTVGAIAIAGCTGGGDGDGLAGTIDASGSNTVAPITSWTGENFQNEFQDVLVDVDPQGTGAGFQEFCRANSAVQSASREITDEEIALCEEEGVDYDFLEVGLDGLSVVKNSENDWVDNITLEELQMIWEFESDIELWSDVRDEWPDEEMQLHARDSASGTFDYFTEYINGEMGNIRDDYSATSQTNEIMGAVADNQYAFGWGGLGYLREIEDDQPIEAVPVESDVDGDFYLPEEDNIEEGLYSPLARPLFAYFNLASLEEEPDLIGSFAQFYINNAQEFARDEGFYAAPDEVTQENQDKLDSWLEQVGFDRDDLSVQPE
;
A
#
# COMPACT_ATOMS: atom_id res chain seq x y z
N MET A 1 -76.89 -7.87 27.26
CA MET A 1 -77.18 -9.29 26.97
C MET A 1 -75.88 -10.08 27.13
N ARG A 2 -75.92 -11.15 27.93
CA ARG A 2 -74.99 -12.31 28.12
C ARG A 2 -73.54 -12.16 27.58
N ASN A 3 -72.52 -12.16 28.47
CA ASN A 3 -71.68 -13.32 28.88
C ASN A 3 -70.81 -13.86 27.73
N ARG A 4 -69.52 -14.20 27.84
CA ARG A 4 -68.55 -14.39 28.95
C ARG A 4 -67.25 -14.86 28.26
N SER A 5 -66.07 -14.53 28.83
CA SER A 5 -64.95 -15.45 29.18
C SER A 5 -64.34 -16.32 28.06
N SER A 6 -63.04 -16.58 27.96
CA SER A 6 -61.83 -16.49 28.81
C SER A 6 -60.67 -16.86 27.85
N ASP A 7 -59.46 -16.30 27.94
CA ASP A 7 -58.42 -16.64 28.94
C ASP A 7 -58.18 -18.18 29.01
N THR A 8 -56.98 -18.75 29.01
CA THR A 8 -55.69 -18.31 29.54
C THR A 8 -54.61 -19.34 29.10
N THR A 9 -53.35 -18.98 29.31
CA THR A 9 -52.19 -19.82 29.73
C THR A 9 -51.50 -20.74 28.71
N ASP A 10 -50.24 -20.49 28.35
CA ASP A 10 -49.00 -20.55 29.17
C ASP A 10 -48.55 -22.00 29.41
N ARG A 11 -47.43 -22.41 28.82
CA ARG A 11 -46.19 -22.79 29.52
C ARG A 11 -45.21 -23.58 28.65
N THR A 12 -43.98 -23.11 28.72
CA THR A 12 -42.70 -23.71 28.34
C THR A 12 -42.45 -25.05 29.03
N VAL A 13 -41.70 -25.96 28.37
CA VAL A 13 -40.95 -27.03 29.04
C VAL A 13 -39.57 -27.19 28.40
N ASN A 14 -38.57 -27.23 29.27
CA ASN A 14 -37.14 -27.35 28.99
C ASN A 14 -36.65 -28.77 29.34
N ARG A 15 -35.62 -29.21 28.59
CA ARG A 15 -34.52 -30.15 28.89
C ARG A 15 -34.74 -31.45 29.71
N ARG A 16 -34.32 -32.52 29.03
CA ARG A 16 -33.46 -33.67 29.44
C ARG A 16 -34.10 -35.05 29.64
N GLN A 17 -33.50 -35.99 28.88
CA GLN A 17 -33.32 -37.43 29.08
C GLN A 17 -34.49 -38.36 28.70
N PHE A 18 -34.32 -39.22 27.67
CA PHE A 18 -33.92 -40.63 27.84
C PHE A 18 -33.72 -41.39 26.49
N LEU A 19 -32.55 -42.04 26.37
CA LEU A 19 -32.19 -43.30 25.70
C LEU A 19 -32.28 -43.54 24.17
N ALA A 20 -31.08 -43.61 23.58
CA ALA A 20 -30.44 -44.80 22.98
C ALA A 20 -31.29 -45.89 22.29
N GLY A 21 -30.99 -46.11 20.99
CA GLY A 21 -31.27 -47.34 20.26
C GLY A 21 -30.48 -47.37 18.94
N ALA A 22 -29.51 -48.27 18.85
CA ALA A 22 -28.63 -48.48 17.69
C ALA A 22 -29.34 -49.11 16.48
N GLY A 23 -28.89 -48.78 15.27
CA GLY A 23 -29.25 -49.46 14.03
C GLY A 23 -28.36 -49.04 12.87
N THR A 24 -27.39 -49.89 12.54
CA THR A 24 -26.37 -49.75 11.49
C THR A 24 -26.92 -49.94 10.06
N VAL A 25 -26.10 -49.48 9.10
CA VAL A 25 -25.94 -49.91 7.68
C VAL A 25 -26.31 -48.84 6.64
N GLY A 26 -25.27 -48.35 5.95
CA GLY A 26 -25.38 -47.57 4.73
C GLY A 26 -24.04 -47.00 4.28
N ALA A 27 -23.04 -47.87 4.01
CA ALA A 27 -21.82 -47.45 3.32
C ALA A 27 -22.15 -47.18 1.85
N ILE A 28 -22.08 -45.91 1.43
CA ILE A 28 -22.04 -45.53 0.01
C ILE A 28 -20.60 -45.14 -0.27
N ALA A 29 -19.85 -46.06 -0.87
CA ALA A 29 -18.61 -45.75 -1.56
C ALA A 29 -18.99 -45.11 -2.91
N ILE A 30 -18.72 -43.82 -3.08
CA ILE A 30 -18.63 -43.19 -4.40
C ILE A 30 -17.14 -43.06 -4.69
N ALA A 31 -16.62 -44.02 -5.43
CA ALA A 31 -15.38 -43.89 -6.17
C ALA A 31 -15.76 -43.51 -7.61
N GLY A 32 -15.21 -42.41 -8.13
CA GLY A 32 -15.11 -42.21 -9.58
C GLY A 32 -15.05 -40.75 -10.06
N CYS A 33 -13.97 -40.46 -10.81
CA CYS A 33 -13.64 -39.29 -11.63
C CYS A 33 -13.03 -38.12 -10.82
N THR A 34 -11.71 -37.88 -10.73
CA THR A 34 -10.60 -37.86 -11.72
C THR A 34 -10.91 -37.08 -13.01
N GLY A 35 -10.95 -35.75 -12.88
CA GLY A 35 -10.14 -34.83 -13.69
C GLY A 35 -9.34 -34.01 -12.68
N GLY A 36 -8.02 -34.01 -12.67
CA GLY A 36 -7.14 -33.77 -13.80
C GLY A 36 -6.72 -32.31 -13.79
N GLY A 37 -6.17 -31.88 -12.65
CA GLY A 37 -5.40 -30.66 -12.45
C GLY A 37 -4.37 -31.02 -11.37
N ASP A 38 -3.19 -31.43 -11.79
CA ASP A 38 -2.02 -31.46 -10.92
C ASP A 38 -1.70 -30.00 -10.60
N GLY A 39 -2.30 -29.45 -9.54
CA GLY A 39 -1.73 -28.34 -8.83
C GLY A 39 -0.97 -28.96 -7.68
N ASP A 40 0.37 -28.87 -7.70
CA ASP A 40 1.16 -29.07 -6.49
C ASP A 40 0.65 -28.02 -5.50
N GLY A 41 -0.16 -28.49 -4.54
CA GLY A 41 -1.09 -27.64 -3.83
C GLY A 41 -0.38 -26.90 -2.71
N LEU A 42 0.24 -25.77 -3.05
CA LEU A 42 0.76 -24.82 -2.09
C LEU A 42 -0.36 -24.44 -1.10
N ALA A 43 -0.05 -24.47 0.19
CA ALA A 43 -1.02 -24.24 1.24
C ALA A 43 -0.34 -23.63 2.47
N GLY A 44 -1.09 -22.85 3.25
CA GLY A 44 -0.58 -22.21 4.46
C GLY A 44 -1.14 -20.82 4.68
N THR A 45 -0.65 -20.13 5.70
CA THR A 45 -1.00 -18.74 5.99
C THR A 45 0.25 -17.89 5.90
N ILE A 46 0.16 -16.77 5.19
CA ILE A 46 1.19 -15.73 5.14
C ILE A 46 0.60 -14.51 5.83
N ASP A 47 1.09 -14.23 7.04
CA ASP A 47 0.75 -13.00 7.76
C ASP A 47 1.65 -11.88 7.24
N ALA A 48 1.04 -10.82 6.72
CA ALA A 48 1.71 -9.62 6.21
C ALA A 48 1.24 -8.40 7.00
N SER A 49 2.16 -7.58 7.50
CA SER A 49 1.84 -6.31 8.15
C SER A 49 2.36 -5.13 7.34
N GLY A 50 2.07 -3.89 7.77
CA GLY A 50 2.86 -2.74 7.39
C GLY A 50 2.14 -1.52 6.82
N SER A 51 2.80 -0.87 5.88
CA SER A 51 2.45 0.45 5.35
C SER A 51 1.04 0.52 4.78
N ASN A 52 0.25 1.52 5.18
CA ASN A 52 -1.03 1.82 4.54
C ASN A 52 -0.86 2.18 3.06
N THR A 53 0.27 2.78 2.69
CA THR A 53 0.57 3.11 1.29
C THR A 53 0.85 1.87 0.46
N VAL A 54 1.54 0.87 1.00
CA VAL A 54 1.93 -0.35 0.26
C VAL A 54 0.88 -1.47 0.39
N ALA A 55 -0.02 -1.36 1.36
CA ALA A 55 -1.08 -2.34 1.59
C ALA A 55 -1.92 -2.68 0.34
N PRO A 56 -2.27 -1.74 -0.58
CA PRO A 56 -2.96 -2.10 -1.81
C PRO A 56 -2.14 -3.05 -2.70
N ILE A 57 -0.82 -2.81 -2.83
CA ILE A 57 0.09 -3.72 -3.56
C ILE A 57 0.10 -5.09 -2.89
N THR A 58 0.34 -5.15 -1.57
CA THR A 58 0.42 -6.42 -0.84
C THR A 58 -0.90 -7.19 -0.84
N SER A 59 -2.03 -6.48 -0.75
CA SER A 59 -3.37 -7.09 -0.83
C SER A 59 -3.66 -7.61 -2.22
N TRP A 60 -3.34 -6.84 -3.27
CA TRP A 60 -3.47 -7.28 -4.66
C TRP A 60 -2.65 -8.54 -4.92
N THR A 61 -1.38 -8.56 -4.47
CA THR A 61 -0.50 -9.73 -4.60
C THR A 61 -1.08 -10.91 -3.84
N GLY A 62 -1.54 -10.70 -2.60
CA GLY A 62 -2.15 -11.73 -1.77
C GLY A 62 -3.43 -12.31 -2.37
N GLU A 63 -4.32 -11.48 -2.91
CA GLU A 63 -5.56 -11.92 -3.54
C GLU A 63 -5.30 -12.72 -4.82
N ASN A 64 -4.39 -12.27 -5.68
CA ASN A 64 -4.05 -12.98 -6.92
C ASN A 64 -3.27 -14.27 -6.65
N PHE A 65 -2.38 -14.28 -5.67
CA PHE A 65 -1.71 -15.50 -5.24
C PHE A 65 -2.70 -16.53 -4.68
N GLN A 66 -3.70 -16.11 -3.88
CA GLN A 66 -4.78 -16.99 -3.41
C GLN A 66 -5.67 -17.48 -4.55
N ASN A 67 -5.86 -16.67 -5.60
CA ASN A 67 -6.60 -17.10 -6.78
C ASN A 67 -5.87 -18.23 -7.52
N GLU A 68 -4.53 -18.23 -7.53
CA GLU A 68 -3.72 -19.32 -8.09
C GLU A 68 -3.62 -20.53 -7.14
N PHE A 69 -3.41 -20.28 -5.85
CA PHE A 69 -3.21 -21.29 -4.81
C PHE A 69 -4.33 -21.22 -3.75
N GLN A 70 -5.44 -21.90 -4.03
CA GLN A 70 -6.69 -21.81 -3.26
C GLN A 70 -6.61 -22.27 -1.79
N ASP A 71 -5.55 -22.99 -1.42
CA ASP A 71 -5.31 -23.46 -0.04
C ASP A 71 -4.33 -22.56 0.72
N VAL A 72 -3.87 -21.47 0.11
CA VAL A 72 -3.12 -20.39 0.77
C VAL A 72 -4.10 -19.33 1.29
N LEU A 73 -3.76 -18.71 2.42
CA LEU A 73 -4.36 -17.48 2.92
C LEU A 73 -3.26 -16.44 3.10
N VAL A 74 -3.43 -15.26 2.51
CA VAL A 74 -2.57 -14.11 2.78
C VAL A 74 -3.39 -13.10 3.60
N ASP A 75 -3.00 -12.88 4.85
CA ASP A 75 -3.66 -11.95 5.77
C ASP A 75 -2.86 -10.65 5.84
N VAL A 76 -3.44 -9.55 5.39
CA VAL A 76 -2.75 -8.24 5.27
C VAL A 76 -3.32 -7.29 6.31
N ASP A 77 -2.47 -6.84 7.24
CA ASP A 77 -2.82 -5.92 8.32
C ASP A 77 -2.09 -4.57 8.18
N PRO A 78 -2.72 -3.56 7.56
CA PRO A 78 -2.13 -2.24 7.34
C PRO A 78 -2.17 -1.41 8.63
N GLN A 79 -1.08 -1.46 9.39
CA GLN A 79 -0.93 -0.70 10.65
C GLN A 79 -0.04 0.55 10.49
N GLY A 80 0.55 0.76 9.32
CA GLY A 80 1.60 1.75 9.04
C GLY A 80 3.01 1.15 9.09
N THR A 81 3.98 1.76 8.38
CA THR A 81 5.34 1.21 8.24
C THR A 81 6.02 0.98 9.60
N GLY A 82 5.99 1.96 10.50
CA GLY A 82 6.62 1.84 11.81
C GLY A 82 5.96 0.79 12.72
N ALA A 83 4.63 0.77 12.79
CA ALA A 83 3.90 -0.22 13.58
C ALA A 83 4.05 -1.64 12.99
N GLY A 84 4.12 -1.76 11.67
CA GLY A 84 4.42 -3.03 11.01
C GLY A 84 5.80 -3.57 11.35
N PHE A 85 6.85 -2.73 11.35
CA PHE A 85 8.18 -3.18 11.79
C PHE A 85 8.21 -3.62 13.26
N GLN A 86 7.38 -3.02 14.12
CA GLN A 86 7.23 -3.46 15.51
C GLN A 86 6.65 -4.88 15.62
N GLU A 87 5.72 -5.26 14.75
CA GLU A 87 5.16 -6.61 14.70
C GLU A 87 6.09 -7.60 14.00
N PHE A 88 6.66 -7.19 12.86
CA PHE A 88 7.60 -7.98 12.06
C PHE A 88 8.86 -8.36 12.84
N CYS A 89 9.50 -7.40 13.51
CA CYS A 89 10.69 -7.68 14.31
C CYS A 89 10.38 -8.54 15.56
N ARG A 90 9.11 -8.70 15.95
CA ARG A 90 8.69 -9.66 16.99
C ARG A 90 8.29 -11.03 16.42
N ALA A 91 8.59 -11.26 15.14
CA ALA A 91 8.21 -12.45 14.37
C ALA A 91 6.69 -12.71 14.34
N ASN A 92 5.86 -11.66 14.43
CA ASN A 92 4.41 -11.79 14.32
C ASN A 92 3.89 -11.75 12.87
N SER A 93 4.76 -11.45 11.90
CA SER A 93 4.43 -11.53 10.47
C SER A 93 5.61 -12.07 9.67
N ALA A 94 5.30 -12.78 8.58
CA ALA A 94 6.29 -13.29 7.63
C ALA A 94 6.71 -12.21 6.63
N VAL A 95 5.81 -11.27 6.33
CA VAL A 95 6.04 -10.16 5.40
C VAL A 95 5.77 -8.83 6.09
N GLN A 96 6.56 -7.82 5.74
CA GLN A 96 6.36 -6.44 6.16
C GLN A 96 6.40 -5.52 4.94
N SER A 97 5.25 -4.95 4.61
CA SER A 97 5.15 -3.93 3.58
C SER A 97 5.64 -2.60 4.15
N ALA A 98 6.52 -1.91 3.44
CA ALA A 98 7.16 -0.71 3.96
C ALA A 98 7.32 0.34 2.88
N SER A 99 7.06 1.57 3.25
CA SER A 99 7.16 2.72 2.35
C SER A 99 8.38 3.59 2.66
N ARG A 100 9.35 3.00 3.33
CA ARG A 100 10.70 3.52 3.55
C ARG A 100 11.55 2.33 3.95
N GLU A 101 12.86 2.52 3.89
CA GLU A 101 13.76 1.55 4.50
C GLU A 101 13.52 1.44 6.01
N ILE A 102 13.88 0.29 6.56
CA ILE A 102 13.93 0.05 8.00
C ILE A 102 14.92 1.01 8.67
N THR A 103 14.53 1.60 9.81
CA THR A 103 15.38 2.54 10.56
C THR A 103 16.37 1.83 11.48
N ASP A 104 17.46 2.50 11.88
CA ASP A 104 18.43 1.97 12.87
C ASP A 104 17.78 1.45 14.16
N GLU A 105 16.72 2.10 14.63
CA GLU A 105 15.99 1.68 15.84
C GLU A 105 15.20 0.39 15.63
N GLU A 106 14.62 0.20 14.45
CA GLU A 106 13.90 -1.01 14.05
C GLU A 106 14.87 -2.16 13.73
N ILE A 107 16.03 -1.87 13.12
CA ILE A 107 17.13 -2.83 12.94
C ILE A 107 17.54 -3.39 14.31
N ALA A 108 17.80 -2.52 15.28
CA ALA A 108 18.19 -2.93 16.63
C ALA A 108 17.12 -3.79 17.32
N LEU A 109 15.83 -3.53 17.06
CA LEU A 109 14.73 -4.35 17.57
C LEU A 109 14.73 -5.74 16.94
N CYS A 110 14.85 -5.83 15.61
CA CYS A 110 14.95 -7.10 14.90
C CYS A 110 16.17 -7.91 15.39
N GLU A 111 17.32 -7.28 15.60
CA GLU A 111 18.51 -7.94 16.16
C GLU A 111 18.29 -8.43 17.61
N GLU A 112 17.60 -7.65 18.45
CA GLU A 112 17.29 -8.01 19.85
C GLU A 112 16.37 -9.24 19.92
N GLU A 113 15.37 -9.30 19.03
CA GLU A 113 14.39 -10.38 18.95
C GLU A 113 14.89 -11.57 18.08
N GLY A 114 16.02 -11.42 17.39
CA GLY A 114 16.63 -12.46 16.57
C GLY A 114 15.90 -12.71 15.25
N VAL A 115 15.30 -11.67 14.67
CA VAL A 115 14.66 -11.72 13.36
C VAL A 115 15.67 -11.28 12.29
N ASP A 116 16.11 -12.26 11.49
CA ASP A 116 16.83 -12.01 10.25
C ASP A 116 15.84 -11.76 9.12
N TYR A 117 16.13 -10.75 8.30
CA TYR A 117 15.27 -10.34 7.20
C TYR A 117 16.08 -9.85 6.01
N ASP A 118 15.41 -9.78 4.87
CA ASP A 118 15.85 -9.04 3.70
C ASP A 118 14.61 -8.52 2.96
N PHE A 119 14.76 -7.79 1.86
CA PHE A 119 13.64 -7.11 1.21
C PHE A 119 13.73 -7.09 -0.32
N LEU A 120 12.54 -7.06 -0.92
CA LEU A 120 12.34 -6.70 -2.31
C LEU A 120 11.92 -5.24 -2.40
N GLU A 121 12.43 -4.52 -3.40
CA GLU A 121 11.84 -3.26 -3.81
C GLU A 121 10.73 -3.55 -4.81
N VAL A 122 9.49 -3.29 -4.44
CA VAL A 122 8.30 -3.75 -5.18
C VAL A 122 7.74 -2.69 -6.12
N GLY A 123 8.13 -1.43 -5.96
CA GLY A 123 7.67 -0.36 -6.82
C GLY A 123 8.13 1.00 -6.35
N LEU A 124 7.75 2.03 -7.08
CA LEU A 124 7.94 3.42 -6.68
C LEU A 124 6.58 4.06 -6.44
N ASP A 125 6.48 4.82 -5.37
CA ASP A 125 5.37 5.76 -5.17
C ASP A 125 5.87 7.16 -5.50
N GLY A 126 5.02 7.94 -6.15
CA GLY A 126 5.32 9.29 -6.55
C GLY A 126 4.09 10.16 -6.39
N LEU A 127 4.25 11.29 -5.73
CA LEU A 127 3.24 12.32 -5.56
C LEU A 127 3.62 13.50 -6.42
N SER A 128 2.66 14.08 -7.13
CA SER A 128 2.86 15.34 -7.83
C SER A 128 2.22 16.47 -7.05
N VAL A 129 2.91 17.60 -7.01
CA VAL A 129 2.34 18.90 -6.69
C VAL A 129 2.11 19.61 -8.01
N VAL A 130 0.91 20.16 -8.20
CA VAL A 130 0.46 20.68 -9.49
C VAL A 130 -0.14 22.06 -9.37
N LYS A 131 0.03 22.84 -10.44
CA LYS A 131 -0.57 24.14 -10.65
C LYS A 131 -1.17 24.21 -12.06
N ASN A 132 -2.01 25.21 -12.28
CA ASN A 132 -2.43 25.54 -13.64
C ASN A 132 -1.25 26.09 -14.47
N SER A 133 -1.20 25.81 -15.77
CA SER A 133 -0.15 26.35 -16.65
C SER A 133 -0.17 27.89 -16.79
N GLU A 134 -1.29 28.55 -16.47
CA GLU A 134 -1.39 30.02 -16.44
C GLU A 134 -0.87 30.63 -15.11
N ASN A 135 -0.55 29.80 -14.10
CA ASN A 135 0.10 30.24 -12.87
C ASN A 135 1.58 30.51 -13.14
N ASP A 136 1.91 31.79 -13.35
CA ASP A 136 3.25 32.26 -13.72
C ASP A 136 4.10 32.76 -12.53
N TRP A 137 3.65 32.52 -11.30
CA TRP A 137 4.35 32.96 -10.08
C TRP A 137 4.98 31.81 -9.27
N VAL A 138 4.42 30.60 -9.32
CA VAL A 138 5.01 29.43 -8.65
C VAL A 138 5.97 28.71 -9.59
N ASP A 139 7.23 29.12 -9.61
CA ASP A 139 8.28 28.43 -10.38
C ASP A 139 8.85 27.20 -9.66
N ASN A 140 8.73 27.16 -8.34
CA ASN A 140 9.15 26.07 -7.45
C ASN A 140 8.51 26.28 -6.08
N ILE A 141 8.56 25.24 -5.24
CA ILE A 141 8.06 25.31 -3.87
C ILE A 141 8.96 24.53 -2.90
N THR A 142 9.20 25.08 -1.72
CA THR A 142 9.96 24.40 -0.66
C THR A 142 9.08 23.43 0.11
N LEU A 143 9.70 22.49 0.86
CA LEU A 143 8.94 21.60 1.74
C LEU A 143 8.27 22.38 2.87
N GLU A 144 8.93 23.42 3.38
CA GLU A 144 8.37 24.33 4.40
C GLU A 144 7.16 25.10 3.87
N GLU A 145 7.19 25.56 2.61
CA GLU A 145 6.06 26.25 1.99
C GLU A 145 4.89 25.30 1.72
N LEU A 146 5.16 24.07 1.29
CA LEU A 146 4.13 23.04 1.18
C LEU A 146 3.49 22.75 2.54
N GLN A 147 4.29 22.57 3.58
CA GLN A 147 3.79 22.37 4.94
C GLN A 147 2.92 23.56 5.37
N MET A 148 3.40 24.79 5.20
CA MET A 148 2.68 25.99 5.58
C MET A 148 1.32 26.12 4.86
N ILE A 149 1.24 25.72 3.58
CA ILE A 149 -0.02 25.73 2.82
C ILE A 149 -0.99 24.67 3.34
N TRP A 150 -0.50 23.47 3.67
CA TRP A 150 -1.34 22.29 3.85
C TRP A 150 -1.55 21.86 5.31
N GLU A 151 -0.73 22.29 6.26
CA GLU A 151 -0.82 21.86 7.66
C GLU A 151 -2.17 22.16 8.30
N PHE A 152 -2.51 21.41 9.36
CA PHE A 152 -3.76 21.62 10.10
C PHE A 152 -3.86 23.05 10.65
N GLU A 153 -5.05 23.64 10.52
CA GLU A 153 -5.30 25.03 10.93
C GLU A 153 -4.36 26.06 10.27
N SER A 154 -3.85 25.77 9.06
CA SER A 154 -3.13 26.75 8.26
C SER A 154 -3.98 28.01 8.03
N ASP A 155 -3.40 29.17 8.35
CA ASP A 155 -4.01 30.49 8.12
C ASP A 155 -3.69 31.04 6.71
N ILE A 156 -3.06 30.24 5.84
CA ILE A 156 -2.73 30.64 4.46
C ILE A 156 -4.00 30.63 3.61
N GLU A 157 -4.44 31.80 3.16
CA GLU A 157 -5.60 31.97 2.28
C GLU A 157 -5.17 32.48 0.89
N LEU A 158 -4.14 33.33 0.86
CA LEU A 158 -3.69 34.04 -0.34
C LEU A 158 -2.33 33.54 -0.79
N TRP A 159 -2.07 33.59 -2.10
CA TRP A 159 -0.73 33.27 -2.64
C TRP A 159 0.37 34.14 -2.02
N SER A 160 0.08 35.43 -1.78
CA SER A 160 1.02 36.35 -1.11
C SER A 160 1.33 36.00 0.34
N ASP A 161 0.54 35.16 1.01
CA ASP A 161 0.83 34.74 2.39
C ASP A 161 2.02 33.77 2.44
N VAL A 162 2.31 33.08 1.33
CA VAL A 162 3.46 32.18 1.21
C VAL A 162 4.72 32.94 0.82
N ARG A 163 4.65 33.72 -0.27
CA ARG A 163 5.72 34.62 -0.71
C ARG A 163 5.14 35.99 -1.04
N ASP A 164 5.65 37.05 -0.42
CA ASP A 164 5.14 38.43 -0.57
C ASP A 164 5.06 38.91 -2.04
N GLU A 165 5.90 38.38 -2.94
CA GLU A 165 5.90 38.71 -4.38
C GLU A 165 4.81 38.01 -5.21
N TRP A 166 4.17 36.98 -4.67
CA TRP A 166 3.07 36.27 -5.30
C TRP A 166 1.77 37.10 -5.26
N PRO A 167 0.77 36.80 -6.12
CA PRO A 167 -0.44 37.60 -6.19
C PRO A 167 -1.26 37.59 -4.89
N ASP A 168 -1.93 38.71 -4.61
CA ASP A 168 -2.93 38.85 -3.54
C ASP A 168 -4.28 38.26 -4.01
N GLU A 169 -4.26 36.96 -4.32
CA GLU A 169 -5.39 36.20 -4.84
C GLU A 169 -5.58 34.93 -4.00
N GLU A 170 -6.83 34.54 -3.78
CA GLU A 170 -7.20 33.39 -2.95
C GLU A 170 -6.79 32.08 -3.61
N MET A 171 -6.17 31.18 -2.84
CA MET A 171 -5.83 29.84 -3.30
C MET A 171 -7.07 28.96 -3.40
N GLN A 172 -7.11 28.10 -4.42
CA GLN A 172 -8.09 27.00 -4.46
C GLN A 172 -7.37 25.67 -4.31
N LEU A 173 -7.50 25.06 -3.14
CA LEU A 173 -6.77 23.87 -2.77
C LEU A 173 -7.55 22.60 -3.09
N HIS A 174 -6.92 21.67 -3.81
CA HIS A 174 -7.50 20.39 -4.21
C HIS A 174 -6.53 19.25 -3.89
N ALA A 175 -6.98 18.23 -3.15
CA ALA A 175 -6.09 17.15 -2.72
C ALA A 175 -6.84 15.85 -2.41
N ARG A 176 -6.08 14.78 -2.14
CA ARG A 176 -6.64 13.48 -1.77
C ARG A 176 -7.40 13.56 -0.44
N ASP A 177 -8.40 12.70 -0.28
CA ASP A 177 -9.11 12.55 0.99
C ASP A 177 -8.44 11.51 1.91
N SER A 178 -8.91 11.43 3.15
CA SER A 178 -8.38 10.52 4.18
C SER A 178 -8.62 9.03 3.92
N ALA A 179 -9.32 8.66 2.85
CA ALA A 179 -9.46 7.27 2.45
C ALA A 179 -8.28 6.77 1.58
N SER A 180 -7.31 7.64 1.27
CA SER A 180 -6.21 7.37 0.35
C SER A 180 -4.87 7.17 1.07
N GLY A 181 -4.11 6.11 0.74
CA GLY A 181 -2.73 5.94 1.23
C GLY A 181 -1.76 7.07 0.82
N THR A 182 -2.04 7.75 -0.30
CA THR A 182 -1.32 8.97 -0.72
C THR A 182 -1.55 10.14 0.24
N PHE A 183 -2.73 10.20 0.89
CA PHE A 183 -3.04 11.24 1.88
C PHE A 183 -2.24 11.02 3.16
N ASP A 184 -2.25 9.78 3.64
CA ASP A 184 -1.45 9.40 4.81
C ASP A 184 0.02 9.76 4.59
N TYR A 185 0.55 9.47 3.40
CA TYR A 185 1.93 9.81 3.08
C TYR A 185 2.23 11.30 3.05
N PHE A 186 1.46 12.07 2.28
CA PHE A 186 1.69 13.51 2.15
C PHE A 186 1.64 14.18 3.53
N THR A 187 0.64 13.85 4.35
CA THR A 187 0.48 14.45 5.67
C THR A 187 1.59 14.05 6.65
N GLU A 188 2.05 12.81 6.62
CA GLU A 188 3.17 12.38 7.45
C GLU A 188 4.48 13.06 7.06
N TYR A 189 4.81 13.12 5.76
CA TYR A 189 6.14 13.53 5.30
C TYR A 189 6.26 15.02 5.01
N ILE A 190 5.17 15.69 4.66
CA ILE A 190 5.16 17.15 4.45
C ILE A 190 4.66 17.85 5.72
N ASN A 191 3.58 17.37 6.33
CA ASN A 191 2.97 18.04 7.48
C ASN A 191 3.45 17.48 8.83
N GLY A 192 4.27 16.43 8.84
CA GLY A 192 4.94 15.87 10.01
C GLY A 192 4.15 14.83 10.81
N GLU A 193 2.86 14.63 10.51
CA GLU A 193 2.02 13.62 11.17
C GLU A 193 0.88 13.16 10.24
N MET A 194 0.59 11.87 10.23
CA MET A 194 -0.53 11.31 9.46
C MET A 194 -1.85 12.02 9.81
N GLY A 195 -2.57 12.48 8.79
CA GLY A 195 -3.83 13.21 8.93
C GLY A 195 -3.68 14.66 9.39
N ASN A 196 -2.47 15.17 9.59
CA ASN A 196 -2.23 16.56 9.92
C ASN A 196 -2.39 17.43 8.66
N ILE A 197 -3.61 17.91 8.38
CA ILE A 197 -3.89 18.75 7.21
C ILE A 197 -5.07 19.68 7.50
N ARG A 198 -5.09 20.85 6.87
CA ARG A 198 -6.24 21.76 6.89
C ARG A 198 -7.53 21.09 6.42
N ASP A 199 -8.69 21.59 6.84
CA ASP A 199 -10.02 21.00 6.55
C ASP A 199 -10.87 21.79 5.56
N ASP A 200 -10.34 22.89 5.03
CA ASP A 200 -10.97 23.85 4.13
C ASP A 200 -10.51 23.74 2.67
N TYR A 201 -10.07 22.55 2.25
CA TYR A 201 -9.73 22.24 0.86
C TYR A 201 -10.78 21.33 0.20
N SER A 202 -10.75 21.24 -1.12
CA SER A 202 -11.59 20.31 -1.88
C SER A 202 -10.96 18.90 -1.89
N ALA A 203 -11.48 18.01 -1.05
CA ALA A 203 -10.99 16.63 -0.90
C ALA A 203 -11.73 15.64 -1.81
N THR A 204 -11.00 14.74 -2.46
CA THR A 204 -11.57 13.62 -3.25
C THR A 204 -10.60 12.44 -3.30
N SER A 205 -11.13 11.21 -3.35
CA SER A 205 -10.31 10.01 -3.53
C SER A 205 -9.76 9.88 -4.96
N GLN A 206 -10.29 10.64 -5.92
CA GLN A 206 -10.02 10.54 -7.36
C GLN A 206 -9.01 11.59 -7.84
N THR A 207 -7.78 11.17 -8.15
CA THR A 207 -6.71 12.09 -8.60
C THR A 207 -7.07 12.85 -9.87
N ASN A 208 -7.77 12.24 -10.82
CA ASN A 208 -8.22 12.90 -12.05
C ASN A 208 -9.18 14.09 -11.79
N GLU A 209 -9.99 14.05 -10.72
CA GLU A 209 -10.85 15.18 -10.35
C GLU A 209 -10.02 16.35 -9.79
N ILE A 210 -8.97 16.06 -9.02
CA ILE A 210 -8.02 17.07 -8.51
C ILE A 210 -7.35 17.77 -9.68
N MET A 211 -6.78 16.99 -10.61
CA MET A 211 -6.06 17.55 -11.75
C MET A 211 -6.98 18.36 -12.67
N GLY A 212 -8.21 17.90 -12.91
CA GLY A 212 -9.20 18.66 -13.68
C GLY A 212 -9.54 20.01 -13.03
N ALA A 213 -9.71 20.03 -11.71
CA ALA A 213 -9.97 21.27 -10.98
C ALA A 213 -8.79 22.25 -11.05
N VAL A 214 -7.56 21.75 -10.99
CA VAL A 214 -6.35 22.57 -11.15
C VAL A 214 -6.23 23.12 -12.58
N ALA A 215 -6.51 22.30 -13.60
CA ALA A 215 -6.52 22.73 -15.00
C ALA A 215 -7.61 23.80 -15.30
N ASP A 216 -8.73 23.79 -14.59
CA ASP A 216 -9.84 24.72 -14.83
C ASP A 216 -9.65 26.11 -14.19
N ASN A 217 -8.65 26.29 -13.32
CA ASN A 217 -8.47 27.53 -12.56
C ASN A 217 -7.00 27.92 -12.35
N GLN A 218 -6.61 29.10 -12.85
CA GLN A 218 -5.25 29.64 -12.71
C GLN A 218 -4.76 29.78 -11.26
N TYR A 219 -5.67 29.92 -10.27
CA TYR A 219 -5.33 30.05 -8.85
C TYR A 219 -5.43 28.74 -8.08
N ALA A 220 -5.74 27.63 -8.76
CA ALA A 220 -5.81 26.33 -8.12
C ALA A 220 -4.43 25.69 -7.94
N PHE A 221 -4.29 24.99 -6.82
CA PHE A 221 -3.10 24.27 -6.41
C PHE A 221 -3.52 22.94 -5.83
N GLY A 222 -2.76 21.89 -6.11
CA GLY A 222 -3.14 20.58 -5.61
C GLY A 222 -2.04 19.57 -5.62
N TRP A 223 -2.33 18.41 -5.05
CA TRP A 223 -1.43 17.26 -5.09
C TRP A 223 -2.19 15.95 -5.17
N GLY A 224 -1.52 14.93 -5.72
CA GLY A 224 -2.06 13.60 -5.88
C GLY A 224 -1.04 12.63 -6.46
N GLY A 225 -1.46 11.39 -6.72
CA GLY A 225 -0.56 10.38 -7.29
C GLY A 225 -0.05 10.80 -8.67
N LEU A 226 1.27 10.77 -8.84
CA LEU A 226 1.98 11.23 -10.04
C LEU A 226 1.56 10.49 -11.32
N GLY A 227 1.14 9.22 -11.20
CA GLY A 227 0.72 8.40 -12.33
C GLY A 227 -0.31 9.08 -13.24
N TYR A 228 -1.27 9.80 -12.64
CA TYR A 228 -2.32 10.51 -13.39
C TYR A 228 -1.84 11.78 -14.09
N LEU A 229 -0.85 12.49 -13.55
CA LEU A 229 -0.38 13.74 -14.15
C LEU A 229 0.21 13.51 -15.55
N ARG A 230 1.05 12.48 -15.69
CA ARG A 230 1.67 12.10 -16.97
C ARG A 230 0.65 11.73 -18.06
N GLU A 231 -0.54 11.27 -17.68
CA GLU A 231 -1.58 10.92 -18.65
C GLU A 231 -2.24 12.16 -19.28
N ILE A 232 -2.19 13.31 -18.63
CA ILE A 232 -3.02 14.47 -18.98
C ILE A 232 -2.26 15.78 -19.18
N GLU A 233 -1.00 15.87 -18.73
CA GLU A 233 -0.22 17.13 -18.78
C GLU A 233 -0.03 17.65 -20.22
N ASP A 234 0.04 16.76 -21.21
CA ASP A 234 0.11 17.14 -22.62
C ASP A 234 -1.23 17.64 -23.20
N ASP A 235 -2.35 17.33 -22.54
CA ASP A 235 -3.71 17.55 -23.04
C ASP A 235 -4.50 18.63 -22.28
N GLN A 236 -4.01 19.08 -21.12
CA GLN A 236 -4.67 20.02 -20.22
C GLN A 236 -3.73 21.14 -19.76
N PRO A 237 -4.24 22.34 -19.42
CA PRO A 237 -3.43 23.45 -18.90
C PRO A 237 -2.99 23.23 -17.45
N ILE A 238 -2.19 22.19 -17.20
CA ILE A 238 -1.69 21.79 -15.89
C ILE A 238 -0.19 21.50 -15.96
N GLU A 239 0.54 21.85 -14.90
CA GLU A 239 1.99 21.64 -14.81
C GLU A 239 2.37 21.12 -13.42
N ALA A 240 3.35 20.23 -13.36
CA ALA A 240 4.04 19.90 -12.11
C ALA A 240 4.82 21.11 -11.60
N VAL A 241 4.86 21.27 -10.28
CA VAL A 241 5.72 22.24 -9.61
C VAL A 241 7.01 21.55 -9.18
N PRO A 242 8.20 22.09 -9.51
CA PRO A 242 9.45 21.62 -8.94
C PRO A 242 9.43 21.77 -7.41
N VAL A 243 9.70 20.68 -6.70
CA VAL A 243 9.69 20.64 -5.22
C VAL A 243 11.11 20.50 -4.69
N GLU A 244 11.40 21.19 -3.60
CA GLU A 244 12.67 21.06 -2.88
C GLU A 244 12.90 19.62 -2.41
N SER A 245 14.12 19.12 -2.61
CA SER A 245 14.56 17.83 -2.13
C SER A 245 15.10 17.91 -0.71
N ASP A 246 14.70 16.98 0.16
CA ASP A 246 15.32 16.82 1.48
C ASP A 246 16.73 16.18 1.43
N VAL A 247 17.17 15.72 0.26
CA VAL A 247 18.49 15.11 0.04
C VAL A 247 19.58 16.18 -0.08
N ASP A 248 19.36 17.21 -0.90
CA ASP A 248 20.36 18.22 -1.22
C ASP A 248 19.85 19.68 -1.21
N GLY A 249 18.54 19.89 -1.06
CA GLY A 249 17.90 21.21 -1.07
C GLY A 249 17.74 21.83 -2.47
N ASP A 250 18.05 21.10 -3.55
CA ASP A 250 17.75 21.53 -4.91
C ASP A 250 16.28 21.19 -5.27
N PHE A 251 15.75 21.76 -6.36
CA PHE A 251 14.36 21.61 -6.76
C PHE A 251 14.22 20.69 -7.96
N TYR A 252 13.37 19.67 -7.86
CA TYR A 252 13.21 18.64 -8.87
C TYR A 252 11.76 18.55 -9.33
N LEU A 253 11.57 18.30 -10.63
CA LEU A 253 10.30 17.85 -11.16
C LEU A 253 10.12 16.35 -10.89
N PRO A 254 8.87 15.85 -10.84
CA PRO A 254 8.59 14.43 -10.71
C PRO A 254 8.82 13.68 -12.03
N GLU A 255 10.03 13.78 -12.57
CA GLU A 255 10.49 13.10 -13.77
C GLU A 255 11.12 11.75 -13.40
N GLU A 256 11.06 10.79 -14.32
CA GLU A 256 11.58 9.42 -14.13
C GLU A 256 13.03 9.43 -13.63
N ASP A 257 13.93 10.14 -14.31
CA ASP A 257 15.34 10.26 -13.92
C ASP A 257 15.51 10.79 -12.47
N ASN A 258 14.74 11.81 -12.06
CA ASN A 258 14.85 12.38 -10.71
C ASN A 258 14.30 11.43 -9.63
N ILE A 259 13.32 10.61 -9.97
CA ILE A 259 12.73 9.64 -9.06
C ILE A 259 13.65 8.43 -8.91
N GLU A 260 14.17 7.89 -10.01
CA GLU A 260 15.10 6.76 -10.00
C GLU A 260 16.43 7.11 -9.33
N GLU A 261 16.91 8.35 -9.48
CA GLU A 261 18.10 8.84 -8.77
C GLU A 261 17.83 9.19 -7.29
N GLY A 262 16.57 9.11 -6.83
CA GLY A 262 16.18 9.43 -5.46
C GLY A 262 16.20 10.93 -5.12
N LEU A 263 16.28 11.80 -6.13
CA LEU A 263 16.38 13.25 -5.99
C LEU A 263 15.02 13.91 -5.71
N TYR A 264 13.92 13.34 -6.21
CA TYR A 264 12.57 13.84 -5.95
C TYR A 264 12.01 13.37 -4.60
N SER A 265 12.74 13.62 -3.52
CA SER A 265 12.42 13.18 -2.14
C SER A 265 11.91 14.37 -1.29
N PRO A 266 10.94 14.18 -0.39
CA PRO A 266 10.29 12.93 -0.05
C PRO A 266 9.11 12.58 -0.96
N LEU A 267 8.77 13.38 -1.98
CA LEU A 267 7.52 13.13 -2.73
C LEU A 267 7.54 11.90 -3.64
N ALA A 268 8.70 11.31 -3.90
CA ALA A 268 8.82 9.96 -4.42
C ALA A 268 9.76 9.11 -3.58
N ARG A 269 9.50 7.79 -3.61
CA ARG A 269 10.25 6.82 -2.82
C ARG A 269 10.10 5.40 -3.36
N PRO A 270 11.10 4.55 -3.14
CA PRO A 270 10.94 3.12 -3.26
C PRO A 270 9.96 2.57 -2.22
N LEU A 271 9.23 1.54 -2.63
CA LEU A 271 8.33 0.73 -1.81
C LEU A 271 8.93 -0.65 -1.65
N PHE A 272 8.75 -1.23 -0.48
CA PHE A 272 9.44 -2.45 -0.09
C PHE A 272 8.48 -3.51 0.42
N ALA A 273 8.84 -4.77 0.19
CA ALA A 273 8.31 -5.93 0.90
C ALA A 273 9.48 -6.65 1.58
N TYR A 274 9.53 -6.54 2.91
CA TYR A 274 10.48 -7.24 3.76
C TYR A 274 9.99 -8.65 4.05
N PHE A 275 10.90 -9.62 4.02
CA PHE A 275 10.62 -11.03 4.28
C PHE A 275 11.43 -11.52 5.47
N ASN A 276 10.75 -12.22 6.39
CA ASN A 276 11.39 -12.87 7.53
C ASN A 276 12.07 -14.16 7.04
N LEU A 277 13.40 -14.23 7.15
CA LEU A 277 14.17 -15.36 6.65
C LEU A 277 13.95 -16.64 7.47
N ALA A 278 13.54 -16.53 8.73
CA ALA A 278 13.13 -17.69 9.51
C ALA A 278 11.80 -18.27 9.00
N SER A 279 10.85 -17.42 8.61
CA SER A 279 9.60 -17.88 7.96
C SER A 279 9.88 -18.54 6.61
N LEU A 280 10.84 -18.00 5.84
CA LEU A 280 11.31 -18.64 4.61
C LEU A 280 12.00 -19.99 4.89
N GLU A 281 12.79 -20.12 5.95
CA GLU A 281 13.40 -21.40 6.32
C GLU A 281 12.35 -22.46 6.72
N GLU A 282 11.29 -22.04 7.41
CA GLU A 282 10.21 -22.93 7.87
C GLU A 282 9.31 -23.40 6.71
N GLU A 283 8.94 -22.49 5.80
CA GLU A 283 8.02 -22.75 4.68
C GLU A 283 8.60 -22.19 3.36
N PRO A 284 9.71 -22.77 2.85
CA PRO A 284 10.50 -22.16 1.76
C PRO A 284 9.76 -22.05 0.44
N ASP A 285 8.94 -23.04 0.08
CA ASP A 285 8.12 -22.96 -1.13
C ASP A 285 7.01 -21.90 -0.99
N LEU A 286 6.34 -21.83 0.15
CA LEU A 286 5.24 -20.88 0.37
C LEU A 286 5.73 -19.43 0.33
N ILE A 287 6.74 -19.12 1.14
CA ILE A 287 7.25 -17.75 1.25
C ILE A 287 8.07 -17.38 0.01
N GLY A 288 8.88 -18.30 -0.52
CA GLY A 288 9.67 -18.09 -1.73
C GLY A 288 8.80 -17.90 -2.97
N SER A 289 7.72 -18.68 -3.11
CA SER A 289 6.77 -18.52 -4.22
C SER A 289 5.99 -17.22 -4.11
N PHE A 290 5.63 -16.80 -2.89
CA PHE A 290 4.97 -15.50 -2.69
C PHE A 290 5.91 -14.33 -3.01
N ALA A 291 7.18 -14.40 -2.59
CA ALA A 291 8.22 -13.45 -2.97
C ALA A 291 8.41 -13.41 -4.50
N GLN A 292 8.48 -14.57 -5.16
CA GLN A 292 8.56 -14.62 -6.62
C GLN A 292 7.33 -14.00 -7.28
N PHE A 293 6.15 -14.21 -6.72
CA PHE A 293 4.91 -13.67 -7.25
C PHE A 293 4.89 -12.14 -7.19
N TYR A 294 5.45 -11.52 -6.15
CA TYR A 294 5.69 -10.06 -6.14
C TYR A 294 6.55 -9.62 -7.33
N ILE A 295 7.65 -10.32 -7.58
CA ILE A 295 8.61 -9.95 -8.62
C ILE A 295 7.97 -10.06 -10.01
N ASN A 296 7.29 -11.18 -10.30
CA ASN A 296 6.65 -11.41 -11.59
C ASN A 296 5.56 -10.37 -11.91
N ASN A 297 4.84 -9.90 -10.90
CA ASN A 297 3.65 -9.07 -11.09
C ASN A 297 3.87 -7.59 -10.79
N ALA A 298 5.12 -7.15 -10.61
CA ALA A 298 5.48 -5.76 -10.28
C ALA A 298 4.79 -4.72 -11.19
N GLN A 299 4.77 -5.00 -12.49
CA GLN A 299 4.14 -4.13 -13.48
C GLN A 299 2.61 -4.10 -13.40
N GLU A 300 1.99 -5.21 -13.05
CA GLU A 300 0.52 -5.34 -13.07
C GLU A 300 -0.11 -4.63 -11.87
N PHE A 301 0.35 -4.89 -10.65
CA PHE A 301 -0.17 -4.17 -9.49
C PHE A 301 0.19 -2.69 -9.54
N ALA A 302 1.35 -2.32 -10.09
CA ALA A 302 1.71 -0.90 -10.19
C ALA A 302 0.67 -0.17 -11.03
N ARG A 303 0.33 -0.72 -12.21
CA ARG A 303 -0.71 -0.17 -13.07
C ARG A 303 -2.08 -0.15 -12.39
N ASP A 304 -2.47 -1.25 -11.74
CA ASP A 304 -3.84 -1.41 -11.23
C ASP A 304 -4.09 -0.63 -9.93
N GLU A 305 -3.06 -0.46 -9.10
CA GLU A 305 -3.12 0.23 -7.81
C GLU A 305 -2.60 1.68 -7.88
N GLY A 306 -2.11 2.12 -9.05
CA GLY A 306 -1.70 3.52 -9.29
C GLY A 306 -0.29 3.86 -8.80
N PHE A 307 0.59 2.87 -8.73
CA PHE A 307 2.03 2.99 -8.43
C PHE A 307 2.88 2.85 -9.70
N TYR A 308 4.18 2.92 -9.51
CA TYR A 308 5.18 2.65 -10.53
C TYR A 308 5.81 1.30 -10.24
N ALA A 309 6.05 0.54 -11.29
CA ALA A 309 6.77 -0.70 -11.14
C ALA A 309 8.23 -0.41 -10.79
N ALA A 310 8.86 -1.35 -10.08
CA ALA A 310 10.30 -1.33 -9.94
C ALA A 310 10.97 -1.38 -11.33
N PRO A 311 12.06 -0.62 -11.56
CA PRO A 311 12.81 -0.69 -12.81
C PRO A 311 13.27 -2.13 -13.14
N ASP A 312 13.53 -2.41 -14.42
CA ASP A 312 13.99 -3.75 -14.86
C ASP A 312 15.27 -4.20 -14.12
N GLU A 313 16.18 -3.25 -13.85
CA GLU A 313 17.41 -3.52 -13.08
C GLU A 313 17.08 -3.95 -11.64
N VAL A 314 16.18 -3.22 -10.97
CA VAL A 314 15.70 -3.57 -9.61
C VAL A 314 14.96 -4.89 -9.59
N THR A 315 14.18 -5.19 -10.64
CA THR A 315 13.52 -6.49 -10.81
C THR A 315 14.54 -7.62 -10.89
N GLN A 316 15.64 -7.43 -11.63
CA GLN A 316 16.73 -8.41 -11.67
C GLN A 316 17.46 -8.53 -10.33
N GLU A 317 17.72 -7.42 -9.64
CA GLU A 317 18.31 -7.45 -8.30
C GLU A 317 17.43 -8.20 -7.29
N ASN A 318 16.11 -8.04 -7.38
CA ASN A 318 15.14 -8.78 -6.57
C ASN A 318 15.20 -10.29 -6.86
N GLN A 319 15.37 -10.71 -8.12
CA GLN A 319 15.57 -12.12 -8.48
C GLN A 319 16.86 -12.66 -7.85
N ASP A 320 17.97 -11.93 -7.99
CA ASP A 320 19.27 -12.32 -7.43
C ASP A 320 19.23 -12.40 -5.89
N LYS A 321 18.49 -11.50 -5.23
CA LYS A 321 18.23 -11.55 -3.79
C LYS A 321 17.46 -12.80 -3.41
N LEU A 322 16.35 -13.10 -4.08
CA LEU A 322 15.54 -14.29 -3.79
C LEU A 322 16.35 -15.57 -3.98
N ASP A 323 17.14 -15.68 -5.05
CA ASP A 323 18.04 -16.81 -5.27
C ASP A 323 19.02 -16.98 -4.09
N SER A 324 19.62 -15.88 -3.63
CA SER A 324 20.50 -15.87 -2.45
C SER A 324 19.77 -16.31 -1.18
N TRP A 325 18.53 -15.88 -0.96
CA TRP A 325 17.74 -16.28 0.21
C TRP A 325 17.45 -17.78 0.21
N LEU A 326 17.03 -18.32 -0.94
CA LEU A 326 16.74 -19.74 -1.12
C LEU A 326 18.01 -20.59 -0.92
N GLU A 327 19.15 -20.15 -1.46
CA GLU A 327 20.45 -20.82 -1.23
C GLU A 327 20.82 -20.85 0.26
N GLN A 328 20.57 -19.76 0.99
CA GLN A 328 20.87 -19.67 2.42
C GLN A 328 20.06 -20.67 3.26
N VAL A 329 18.77 -20.85 2.91
CA VAL A 329 17.90 -21.84 3.57
C VAL A 329 18.03 -23.25 2.97
N GLY A 330 18.86 -23.43 1.93
CA GLY A 330 19.12 -24.71 1.30
C GLY A 330 17.98 -25.24 0.44
N PHE A 331 17.16 -24.36 -0.11
CA PHE A 331 16.04 -24.68 -1.00
C PHE A 331 16.44 -24.48 -2.47
N ASP A 332 16.01 -25.37 -3.37
CA ASP A 332 16.32 -25.28 -4.80
C ASP A 332 15.32 -24.34 -5.48
N ARG A 333 15.83 -23.37 -6.26
CA ARG A 333 15.00 -22.39 -6.97
C ARG A 333 14.00 -23.04 -7.93
N ASP A 334 14.38 -24.17 -8.52
CA ASP A 334 13.55 -24.93 -9.46
C ASP A 334 12.37 -25.64 -8.75
N ASP A 335 12.42 -25.79 -7.43
CA ASP A 335 11.38 -26.43 -6.62
C ASP A 335 10.28 -25.44 -6.18
N LEU A 336 10.39 -24.15 -6.49
CA LEU A 336 9.32 -23.18 -6.21
C LEU A 336 8.07 -23.45 -7.05
N SER A 337 6.90 -23.32 -6.42
CA SER A 337 5.59 -23.38 -7.08
C SER A 337 5.37 -22.20 -8.04
N VAL A 338 6.00 -21.04 -7.80
CA VAL A 338 6.04 -19.91 -8.73
C VAL A 338 7.43 -19.76 -9.34
N GLN A 339 7.48 -19.78 -10.67
CA GLN A 339 8.70 -19.69 -11.47
C GLN A 339 8.87 -18.27 -12.04
N PRO A 340 10.10 -17.84 -12.38
CA PRO A 340 10.31 -16.51 -12.96
C PRO A 340 9.76 -16.47 -14.39
N GLU A 341 9.23 -15.31 -14.81
CA GLU A 341 8.63 -15.12 -16.16
C GLU A 341 9.62 -14.80 -17.28
#